data_AF-A0A2I0D2N8-F1
#
_entry.id   AF-A0A2I0D2N8-F1
#
_cell.length_a   1.000
_cell.length_b   1.000
_cell.length_c   1.000
_cell.angle_alpha   90.00
_cell.angle_beta   90.00
_cell.angle_gamma   90.00
#
_symmetry.space_group_name_H-M   'P 1'
#
loop_
_entity.id
_entity.type
_entity.pdbx_description
1 polymer ?
#
loop_
_entity_poly.entity_id
_entity_poly.type
_entity_poly.pdbx_seq_one_letter_code
_entity_poly.pdbx_strand_id
1 'polypeptide(L)'
;MVVKKKTVRKNPTKKPVVKKVPAKKPAVKAAAGRGLKKLETKIGKVPKFFKELTTNEPEMFNLVMRFEEHIWDDGAVSKKTKKLIAIAIAAALRDQHAVRAQLAGAANLGVTKKEIEEALRVTFLLSGMPAYVYGKAQLDEVMKK
;
A
#
# COMPACT_ATOMS: atom_id res chain seq x y z
N MET A 1 -7.01 40.83 -54.32
CA MET A 1 -6.11 40.73 -53.15
C MET A 1 -6.48 39.49 -52.36
N VAL A 2 -5.69 38.42 -52.45
CA VAL A 2 -5.98 37.13 -51.78
C VAL A 2 -5.22 37.08 -50.46
N VAL A 3 -5.96 37.11 -49.35
CA VAL A 3 -5.41 37.03 -47.98
C VAL A 3 -4.96 35.59 -47.70
N LYS A 4 -3.64 35.36 -47.63
CA LYS A 4 -3.04 34.07 -47.28
C LYS A 4 -3.38 33.70 -45.83
N LYS A 5 -4.12 32.60 -45.63
CA LYS A 5 -4.28 31.93 -44.33
C LYS A 5 -2.90 31.51 -43.79
N LYS A 6 -2.49 32.04 -42.63
CA LYS A 6 -1.32 31.56 -41.88
C LYS A 6 -1.64 30.21 -41.25
N THR A 7 -1.04 29.15 -41.77
CA THR A 7 -1.06 27.80 -41.18
C THR A 7 -0.22 27.80 -39.90
N VAL A 8 -0.86 27.64 -38.75
CA VAL A 8 -0.17 27.47 -37.45
C VAL A 8 0.47 26.09 -37.42
N ARG A 9 1.81 26.03 -37.55
CA ARG A 9 2.59 24.81 -37.31
C ARG A 9 2.54 24.47 -35.81
N LYS A 10 1.91 23.36 -35.44
CA LYS A 10 2.02 22.78 -34.09
C LYS A 10 3.45 22.25 -33.90
N ASN A 11 4.19 22.82 -32.95
CA ASN A 11 5.47 22.28 -32.51
C ASN A 11 5.26 20.95 -31.77
N PRO A 12 6.08 19.91 -32.01
CA PRO A 12 6.02 18.68 -31.23
C PRO A 12 6.56 18.95 -29.82
N THR A 13 5.72 18.72 -28.81
CA THR A 13 6.08 18.81 -27.40
C THR A 13 7.18 17.78 -27.09
N LYS A 14 8.39 18.27 -26.80
CA LYS A 14 9.48 17.45 -26.25
C LYS A 14 9.01 16.88 -24.90
N LYS A 15 8.86 15.56 -24.80
CA LYS A 15 8.67 14.88 -23.51
C LYS A 15 9.83 15.28 -22.58
N PRO A 16 9.57 15.67 -21.32
CA PRO A 16 10.63 16.04 -20.40
C PRO A 16 11.52 14.81 -20.15
N VAL A 17 12.80 14.96 -20.51
CA VAL A 17 13.85 14.00 -20.21
C VAL A 17 14.02 13.97 -18.70
N VAL A 18 13.58 12.88 -18.06
CA VAL A 18 13.85 12.61 -16.65
C VAL A 18 15.36 12.49 -16.50
N LYS A 19 16.01 13.52 -15.94
CA LYS A 19 17.41 13.46 -15.53
C LYS A 19 17.53 12.40 -14.44
N LYS A 20 18.23 11.30 -14.73
CA LYS A 20 18.64 10.30 -13.73
C LYS A 20 19.42 11.00 -12.62
N VAL A 21 18.86 11.00 -11.41
CA VAL A 21 19.56 11.41 -10.20
C VAL A 21 20.70 10.40 -9.95
N PRO A 22 21.94 10.85 -9.68
CA PRO A 22 23.08 9.96 -9.55
C PRO A 22 22.97 9.09 -8.29
N ALA A 23 22.93 7.77 -8.50
CA ALA A 23 22.84 6.78 -7.45
C ALA A 23 24.09 6.79 -6.53
N LYS A 24 23.88 7.01 -5.23
CA LYS A 24 24.83 6.61 -4.16
C LYS A 24 24.84 5.06 -4.08
N LYS A 25 25.63 4.41 -4.94
CA LYS A 25 25.50 2.98 -5.30
C LYS A 25 25.82 1.90 -4.22
N PRO A 26 26.67 2.08 -3.19
CA PRO A 26 27.00 0.97 -2.28
C PRO A 26 26.02 0.78 -1.11
N ALA A 27 25.69 1.86 -0.39
CA ALA A 27 24.87 1.79 0.82
C ALA A 27 23.39 1.45 0.55
N VAL A 28 22.89 1.86 -0.62
CA VAL A 28 21.47 1.74 -1.01
C VAL A 28 21.11 0.27 -1.32
N LYS A 29 22.01 -0.51 -1.92
CA LYS A 29 21.76 -1.94 -2.22
C LYS A 29 21.73 -2.83 -0.96
N ALA A 30 22.62 -2.58 0.00
CA ALA A 30 22.63 -3.31 1.28
C ALA A 30 21.43 -2.96 2.16
N ALA A 31 20.92 -1.73 2.09
CA ALA A 31 19.66 -1.33 2.72
C ALA A 31 18.45 -2.05 2.10
N ALA A 32 18.40 -2.17 0.78
CA ALA A 32 17.30 -2.82 0.07
C ALA A 32 17.20 -4.33 0.37
N GLY A 33 18.33 -5.06 0.44
CA GLY A 33 18.35 -6.48 0.80
C GLY A 33 17.89 -6.77 2.23
N ARG A 34 18.22 -5.89 3.20
CA ARG A 34 17.69 -5.97 4.58
C ARG A 34 16.21 -5.60 4.65
N GLY A 35 15.77 -4.64 3.83
CA GLY A 35 14.37 -4.25 3.69
C GLY A 35 13.48 -5.39 3.20
N LEU A 36 13.94 -6.16 2.20
CA LEU A 36 13.18 -7.31 1.67
C LEU A 36 12.98 -8.41 2.71
N LYS A 37 14.01 -8.76 3.49
CA LYS A 37 13.88 -9.77 4.56
C LYS A 37 12.91 -9.32 5.65
N LYS A 38 13.02 -8.06 6.11
CA LYS A 38 12.08 -7.48 7.08
C LYS A 38 10.64 -7.49 6.56
N LEU A 39 10.46 -7.15 5.29
CA LEU A 39 9.16 -7.15 4.64
C LEU A 39 8.59 -8.57 4.56
N GLU A 40 9.41 -9.56 4.19
CA GLU A 40 9.01 -10.96 4.13
C GLU A 40 8.53 -11.49 5.50
N THR A 41 9.21 -11.11 6.59
CA THR A 41 8.76 -11.44 7.94
C THR A 41 7.43 -10.78 8.31
N LYS A 42 7.20 -9.53 7.88
CA LYS A 42 5.99 -8.76 8.23
C LYS A 42 4.75 -9.20 7.45
N ILE A 43 4.89 -9.40 6.14
CA ILE A 43 3.74 -9.61 5.22
C ILE A 43 3.74 -11.00 4.56
N GLY A 44 4.69 -11.87 4.91
CA GLY A 44 4.88 -13.15 4.25
C GLY A 44 5.46 -12.96 2.86
N LYS A 45 4.76 -13.42 1.81
CA LYS A 45 5.29 -13.40 0.46
C LYS A 45 5.41 -11.97 -0.08
N VAL A 46 6.64 -11.47 -0.21
CA VAL A 46 6.91 -10.15 -0.80
C VAL A 46 6.43 -10.08 -2.26
N PRO A 47 5.56 -9.12 -2.62
CA PRO A 47 5.12 -8.91 -4.00
C PRO A 47 6.28 -8.68 -4.96
N LYS A 48 6.16 -9.17 -6.19
CA LYS A 48 7.20 -9.08 -7.23
C LYS A 48 7.65 -7.64 -7.47
N PHE A 49 6.71 -6.69 -7.45
CA PHE A 49 6.97 -5.26 -7.61
C PHE A 49 8.00 -4.72 -6.61
N PHE A 50 7.94 -5.10 -5.33
CA PHE A 50 8.92 -4.68 -4.33
C PHE A 50 10.31 -5.26 -4.61
N LYS A 51 10.38 -6.50 -5.12
CA LYS A 51 11.67 -7.10 -5.53
C LYS A 51 12.27 -6.34 -6.72
N GLU A 52 11.45 -6.02 -7.72
CA GLU A 52 11.90 -5.26 -8.90
C GLU A 52 12.33 -3.83 -8.53
N LEU A 53 11.63 -3.17 -7.60
CA LEU A 53 12.00 -1.85 -7.09
C LEU A 53 13.41 -1.83 -6.49
N THR A 54 13.84 -2.88 -5.78
CA THR A 54 15.21 -2.92 -5.20
C THR A 54 16.32 -2.91 -6.25
N THR A 55 16.01 -3.30 -7.49
CA THR A 55 16.97 -3.34 -8.61
C THR A 55 16.83 -2.12 -9.51
N ASN A 56 15.59 -1.76 -9.87
CA ASN A 56 15.31 -0.76 -10.88
C ASN A 56 15.27 0.66 -10.31
N GLU A 57 14.69 0.86 -9.12
CA GLU A 57 14.47 2.17 -8.48
C GLU A 57 14.68 2.06 -6.95
N PRO A 58 15.92 1.83 -6.50
CA PRO A 58 16.18 1.46 -5.11
C PRO A 58 16.00 2.62 -4.11
N GLU A 59 16.08 3.87 -4.57
CA GLU A 59 15.74 5.03 -3.75
C GLU A 59 14.23 5.08 -3.47
N MET A 60 13.41 4.82 -4.49
CA MET A 60 11.96 4.71 -4.34
C MET A 60 11.59 3.60 -3.35
N PHE A 61 12.23 2.43 -3.45
CA PHE A 61 12.04 1.35 -2.47
C PHE A 61 12.29 1.83 -1.04
N ASN A 62 13.42 2.48 -0.79
CA ASN A 62 13.79 2.94 0.54
C ASN A 62 12.84 4.01 1.08
N LEU A 63 12.36 4.92 0.23
CA LEU A 63 11.37 5.93 0.61
C LEU A 63 10.04 5.28 1.03
N VAL A 64 9.54 4.32 0.24
CA VAL A 64 8.30 3.60 0.55
C VAL A 64 8.43 2.81 1.85
N MET A 65 9.54 2.11 2.08
CA MET A 65 9.75 1.36 3.32
C MET A 65 9.84 2.26 4.56
N ARG A 66 10.51 3.42 4.46
CA ARG A 66 10.57 4.39 5.57
C ARG A 66 9.20 5.00 5.86
N PHE A 67 8.44 5.32 4.81
CA PHE A 67 7.08 5.83 4.97
C PHE A 67 6.17 4.78 5.62
N GLU A 68 6.26 3.52 5.19
CA GLU A 68 5.51 2.41 5.79
C GLU A 68 5.84 2.23 7.28
N GLU A 69 7.13 2.23 7.65
CA GLU A 69 7.57 2.14 9.04
C GLU A 69 7.00 3.28 9.89
N HIS A 70 7.13 4.52 9.43
CA HIS A 70 6.65 5.70 10.16
C HIS A 70 5.12 5.71 10.34
N ILE A 71 4.34 5.34 9.31
CA ILE A 71 2.88 5.29 9.40
C ILE A 71 2.42 4.25 10.42
N TRP A 72 3.09 3.10 10.46
CA TRP A 72 2.72 2.04 11.38
C TRP A 72 3.20 2.30 12.80
N ASP A 73 4.24 3.09 13.05
CA ASP A 73 4.75 3.31 14.41
C ASP A 73 3.72 3.74 15.45
N ASP A 74 3.86 3.23 16.68
CA ASP A 74 2.95 3.60 17.77
C ASP A 74 3.05 5.11 18.05
N GLY A 75 1.91 5.71 18.32
CA GLY A 75 1.80 7.12 18.75
C GLY A 75 0.54 7.30 19.58
N ALA A 76 -0.15 8.44 19.43
CA ALA A 76 -1.46 8.64 20.05
C ALA A 76 -2.50 7.57 19.63
N VAL A 77 -2.29 6.96 18.46
CA VAL A 77 -3.04 5.78 17.99
C VAL A 77 -2.09 4.61 17.91
N SER A 78 -2.42 3.51 18.61
CA SER A 78 -1.59 2.30 18.63
C SER A 78 -1.56 1.59 17.28
N LYS A 79 -0.52 0.79 17.02
CA LYS A 79 -0.39 -0.14 15.88
C LYS A 79 -1.62 -1.03 15.73
N LYS A 80 -2.11 -1.56 16.85
CA LYS A 80 -3.31 -2.40 16.90
C LYS A 80 -4.55 -1.63 16.41
N THR A 81 -4.75 -0.42 16.90
CA THR A 81 -5.88 0.43 16.48
C THR A 81 -5.76 0.84 15.02
N LYS A 82 -4.56 1.23 14.55
CA LYS A 82 -4.30 1.52 13.13
C LYS A 82 -4.62 0.34 12.24
N LYS A 83 -4.34 -0.90 12.69
CA LYS A 83 -4.64 -2.12 11.95
C LYS A 83 -6.15 -2.33 11.78
N LEU A 84 -6.94 -2.09 12.81
CA LEU A 84 -8.41 -2.13 12.74
C LEU A 84 -8.96 -1.08 11.75
N ILE A 85 -8.44 0.15 11.80
CA ILE A 85 -8.80 1.22 10.86
C ILE A 85 -8.49 0.79 9.41
N ALA A 86 -7.30 0.24 9.17
CA ALA A 86 -6.92 -0.22 7.83
C ALA A 86 -7.82 -1.34 7.30
N ILE A 87 -8.22 -2.29 8.16
CA ILE A 87 -9.17 -3.36 7.79
C ILE A 87 -10.54 -2.75 7.44
N ALA A 88 -11.05 -1.82 8.24
CA ALA A 88 -12.32 -1.15 7.99
C ALA A 88 -12.32 -0.35 6.67
N ILE A 89 -11.24 0.40 6.38
CA ILE A 89 -11.09 1.13 5.10
C ILE A 89 -11.06 0.16 3.92
N ALA A 90 -10.27 -0.92 4.01
CA ALA A 90 -10.20 -1.91 2.93
C ALA A 90 -11.57 -2.57 2.67
N ALA A 91 -12.32 -2.87 3.74
CA ALA A 91 -13.68 -3.42 3.64
C ALA A 91 -14.66 -2.41 3.03
N ALA A 92 -14.61 -1.14 3.43
CA ALA A 92 -15.42 -0.05 2.89
C ALA A 92 -15.23 0.10 1.37
N LEU A 93 -13.98 -0.03 0.91
CA LEU A 93 -13.60 0.02 -0.50
C LEU A 93 -13.94 -1.27 -1.28
N ARG A 94 -14.38 -2.32 -0.58
CA ARG A 94 -14.70 -3.65 -1.16
C ARG A 94 -13.50 -4.28 -1.89
N ASP A 95 -12.29 -3.94 -1.46
CA ASP A 95 -11.05 -4.46 -2.02
C ASP A 95 -10.65 -5.74 -1.26
N GLN A 96 -11.00 -6.89 -1.82
CA GLN A 96 -10.70 -8.19 -1.22
C GLN A 96 -9.20 -8.40 -1.01
N HIS A 97 -8.36 -7.93 -1.94
CA HIS A 97 -6.92 -8.08 -1.83
C HIS A 97 -6.39 -7.25 -0.66
N ALA A 98 -6.82 -6.00 -0.55
CA ALA A 98 -6.45 -5.12 0.56
C ALA A 98 -6.96 -5.66 1.90
N VAL A 99 -8.21 -6.16 1.97
CA VAL A 99 -8.75 -6.74 3.21
C VAL A 99 -7.89 -7.92 3.67
N ARG A 100 -7.57 -8.87 2.77
CA ARG A 100 -6.69 -10.00 3.10
C ARG A 100 -5.32 -9.54 3.55
N ALA A 101 -4.74 -8.55 2.88
CA ALA A 101 -3.43 -8.00 3.23
C ALA A 101 -3.43 -7.35 4.63
N GLN A 102 -4.51 -6.67 5.03
CA GLN A 102 -4.61 -6.09 6.36
C GLN A 102 -4.98 -7.11 7.44
N LEU A 103 -5.73 -8.16 7.11
CA LEU A 103 -5.98 -9.26 8.03
C LEU A 103 -4.73 -10.12 8.29
N ALA A 104 -3.86 -10.25 7.29
CA ALA A 104 -2.59 -10.95 7.42
C ALA A 104 -1.73 -10.30 8.52
N GLY A 105 -1.30 -11.11 9.49
CA GLY A 105 -0.49 -10.64 10.61
C GLY A 105 -1.24 -9.77 11.63
N ALA A 106 -2.56 -9.53 11.49
CA ALA A 106 -3.33 -8.76 12.46
C ALA A 106 -3.29 -9.40 13.87
N ALA A 107 -3.34 -10.73 13.94
CA ALA A 107 -3.20 -11.48 15.18
C ALA A 107 -1.84 -11.24 15.88
N ASN A 108 -0.77 -10.99 15.13
CA ASN A 108 0.55 -10.69 15.69
C ASN A 108 0.58 -9.33 16.40
N LEU A 109 -0.39 -8.45 16.12
CA LEU A 109 -0.60 -7.17 16.80
C LEU A 109 -1.63 -7.28 17.94
N GLY A 110 -2.05 -8.50 18.31
CA GLY A 110 -3.07 -8.72 19.34
C GLY A 110 -4.49 -8.34 18.92
N VAL A 111 -4.74 -8.15 17.61
CA VAL A 111 -6.09 -7.92 17.09
C VAL A 111 -6.88 -9.23 17.12
N THR A 112 -8.07 -9.19 17.70
CA THR A 112 -8.96 -10.34 17.80
C THR A 112 -10.03 -10.33 16.71
N LYS A 113 -10.61 -11.50 16.41
CA LYS A 113 -11.75 -11.63 15.49
C LYS A 113 -12.95 -10.79 15.94
N LYS A 114 -13.20 -10.71 17.26
CA LYS A 114 -14.28 -9.90 17.85
C LYS A 114 -14.10 -8.40 17.58
N GLU A 115 -12.88 -7.89 17.75
CA GLU A 115 -12.60 -6.47 17.47
C GLU A 115 -12.78 -6.13 15.98
N ILE A 116 -12.38 -7.05 15.09
CA ILE A 116 -12.58 -6.86 13.65
C ILE A 116 -14.08 -6.90 13.31
N GLU A 117 -14.83 -7.84 13.90
CA GLU A 117 -16.27 -7.94 13.72
C GLU A 117 -16.99 -6.64 14.14
N GLU A 118 -16.60 -6.04 15.27
CA GLU A 118 -17.14 -4.74 15.69
C GLU A 118 -16.76 -3.60 14.72
N ALA A 119 -15.52 -3.58 14.22
CA ALA A 119 -15.11 -2.62 13.19
C ALA A 119 -15.88 -2.79 11.86
N LEU A 120 -16.18 -4.03 11.47
CA LEU A 120 -16.99 -4.32 10.29
C LEU A 120 -18.45 -3.86 10.47
N ARG A 121 -19.02 -3.89 11.67
CA ARG A 121 -20.36 -3.33 11.95
C ARG A 121 -20.39 -1.81 11.80
N VAL A 122 -19.33 -1.10 12.20
CA VAL A 122 -19.20 0.34 11.92
C VAL A 122 -19.11 0.58 10.41
N THR A 123 -18.34 -0.25 9.71
CA THR A 123 -18.21 -0.19 8.25
C THR A 123 -19.54 -0.45 7.55
N PHE A 124 -20.32 -1.41 8.04
CA PHE A 124 -21.68 -1.69 7.57
C PHE A 124 -22.57 -0.46 7.66
N LEU A 125 -22.62 0.17 8.84
CA LEU A 125 -23.47 1.33 9.10
C LEU A 125 -23.17 2.49 8.13
N LEU A 126 -21.89 2.71 7.80
CA LEU A 126 -21.45 3.87 7.02
C LEU A 126 -21.28 3.60 5.51
N SER A 127 -21.01 2.35 5.11
CA SER A 127 -20.68 1.98 3.72
C SER A 127 -21.61 0.92 3.11
N GLY A 128 -22.62 0.49 3.87
CA GLY A 128 -23.65 -0.46 3.46
C GLY A 128 -23.23 -1.93 3.55
N MET A 129 -24.21 -2.83 3.35
CA MET A 129 -24.03 -4.28 3.52
C MET A 129 -22.89 -4.88 2.66
N PRO A 130 -22.66 -4.46 1.41
CA PRO A 130 -21.58 -5.04 0.62
C PRO A 130 -20.19 -4.89 1.27
N ALA A 131 -19.92 -3.76 1.94
CA ALA A 131 -18.63 -3.56 2.61
C ALA A 131 -18.41 -4.57 3.75
N TYR A 132 -19.45 -4.82 4.53
CA TYR A 132 -19.44 -5.83 5.58
C TYR A 132 -19.23 -7.23 5.02
N VAL A 133 -20.00 -7.63 4.00
CA VAL A 133 -19.90 -8.99 3.42
C VAL A 133 -18.50 -9.26 2.87
N TYR A 134 -17.92 -8.28 2.16
CA TYR A 134 -16.56 -8.40 1.62
C TYR A 134 -15.53 -8.53 2.75
N GLY A 135 -15.62 -7.69 3.78
CA GLY A 135 -14.75 -7.79 4.95
C GLY A 135 -14.87 -9.13 5.68
N LYS A 136 -16.11 -9.55 5.93
CA LYS A 136 -16.48 -10.75 6.69
C LYS A 136 -16.02 -12.03 6.00
N ALA A 137 -16.23 -12.14 4.69
CA ALA A 137 -15.78 -13.31 3.92
C ALA A 137 -14.27 -13.53 4.06
N GLN A 138 -13.47 -12.45 3.97
CA GLN A 138 -12.02 -12.56 4.12
C GLN A 138 -11.61 -12.83 5.57
N LEU A 139 -12.30 -12.23 6.55
CA LEU A 139 -12.06 -12.48 7.96
C LEU A 139 -12.19 -13.97 8.30
N ASP A 140 -13.28 -14.59 7.87
CA ASP A 140 -13.56 -16.00 8.16
C ASP A 140 -12.57 -16.95 7.45
N GLU A 141 -12.07 -16.58 6.28
CA GLU A 141 -11.05 -17.37 5.58
C GLU A 141 -9.64 -17.23 6.17
N VAL A 142 -9.25 -16.00 6.55
CA VAL A 142 -7.86 -15.68 6.96
C VAL A 142 -7.63 -15.97 8.44
N MET A 143 -8.58 -15.63 9.31
CA MET A 143 -8.46 -15.79 10.76
C MET A 143 -9.25 -17.01 11.23
N LYS A 144 -8.74 -18.20 10.88
CA LYS A 144 -9.31 -19.50 11.28
C LYS A 144 -9.07 -19.77 12.77
N LYS A 145 -10.03 -19.34 13.60
CA LYS A 145 -10.28 -19.81 14.97
C LYS A 145 -11.77 -19.71 15.26
#